data_AF-A0A932L177-F1
#
_entry.id   AF-A0A932L177-F1
#
_cell.length_a   1.000
_cell.length_b   1.000
_cell.length_c   1.000
_cell.angle_alpha   90.00
_cell.angle_beta   90.00
_cell.angle_gamma   90.00
#
_symmetry.space_group_name_H-M   'P 1'
#
loop_
_entity.id
_entity.type
_entity.pdbx_description
1 polymer ?
#
loop_
_entity_poly.entity_id
_entity_poly.type
_entity_poly.pdbx_seq_one_letter_code
_entity_poly.pdbx_strand_id
1 'polypeptide(L)'
;ALLVALAWAFLGIGMLISTLARSPDVAQTGAFLTWLVLLLFLDLILLGLMIRERLPLELIVGIAIVNPLQCFRTAAILLFDPQMVVLGPAAYVILDALGRSGYLIFAIAYPVVLGTLSAGFGYHLFRRGDLP
;
A
#
# COMPACT_ATOMS: atom_id res chain seq x y z
N ALA A 1 -8.53 12.96 -3.76
CA ALA A 1 -7.15 12.61 -4.12
C ALA A 1 -6.74 11.23 -3.59
N LEU A 2 -6.78 10.97 -2.28
CA LEU A 2 -6.37 9.68 -1.70
C LEU A 2 -7.08 8.46 -2.32
N LEU A 3 -8.41 8.53 -2.50
CA LEU A 3 -9.17 7.44 -3.15
C LEU A 3 -8.71 7.16 -4.58
N VAL A 4 -8.43 8.23 -5.34
CA VAL A 4 -7.94 8.11 -6.72
C VAL A 4 -6.53 7.51 -6.73
N ALA A 5 -5.66 7.93 -5.81
CA ALA A 5 -4.32 7.38 -5.68
C ALA A 5 -4.35 5.87 -5.36
N LEU A 6 -5.23 5.46 -4.44
CA LEU A 6 -5.40 4.05 -4.10
C LEU A 6 -5.98 3.25 -5.27
N ALA A 7 -7.03 3.77 -5.92
CA ALA A 7 -7.62 3.14 -7.10
C ALA A 7 -6.58 2.98 -8.23
N TRP A 8 -5.72 3.98 -8.43
CA TRP A 8 -4.62 3.94 -9.40
C TRP A 8 -3.60 2.86 -9.06
N ALA A 9 -3.24 2.73 -7.78
CA ALA A 9 -2.35 1.67 -7.30
C ALA A 9 -2.92 0.28 -7.62
N PHE A 10 -4.18 0.03 -7.25
CA PHE A 10 -4.84 -1.24 -7.49
C PHE A 10 -5.07 -1.53 -8.98
N LEU A 11 -5.33 -0.51 -9.79
CA LEU A 11 -5.42 -0.65 -11.24
C LEU A 11 -4.07 -1.10 -11.83
N GLY A 12 -2.97 -0.45 -11.43
CA GLY A 12 -1.64 -0.83 -11.89
C GLY A 12 -1.23 -2.24 -11.49
N ILE A 13 -1.52 -2.63 -10.24
CA ILE A 13 -1.30 -3.99 -9.74
C ILE A 13 -2.17 -5.00 -10.50
N GLY A 14 -3.46 -4.69 -10.69
CA GLY A 14 -4.39 -5.55 -11.42
C GLY A 14 -3.96 -5.76 -12.88
N MET A 15 -3.45 -4.72 -13.53
CA MET A 15 -2.89 -4.83 -14.88
C MET A 15 -1.67 -5.76 -14.88
N LEU A 16 -0.73 -5.59 -13.96
CA LEU A 16 0.44 -6.47 -13.85
C LEU A 16 0.04 -7.93 -13.65
N ILE A 17 -0.91 -8.19 -12.74
CA ILE A 17 -1.44 -9.54 -12.49
C ILE A 17 -2.08 -10.12 -13.74
N SER A 18 -2.87 -9.32 -14.47
CA SER A 18 -3.50 -9.74 -15.73
C SER A 18 -2.47 -10.17 -16.77
N THR A 19 -1.36 -9.44 -16.90
CA THR A 19 -0.29 -9.79 -17.86
C THR A 19 0.48 -11.05 -17.52
N LEU A 20 0.49 -11.46 -16.24
CA LEU A 20 1.15 -12.68 -15.77
C LEU A 20 0.21 -13.90 -15.78
N ALA A 21 -1.09 -13.67 -15.77
CA ALA A 21 -2.09 -14.72 -15.68
C ALA A 21 -2.32 -15.42 -17.02
N ARG A 22 -2.49 -16.74 -16.96
CA ARG A 22 -2.76 -17.58 -18.14
C ARG A 22 -4.24 -17.63 -18.51
N SER A 23 -5.12 -17.27 -17.58
CA SER A 23 -6.57 -17.21 -17.79
C SER A 23 -7.19 -16.11 -16.92
N PRO A 24 -8.40 -15.64 -17.27
CA PRO A 24 -9.14 -14.66 -16.47
C PRO A 24 -9.38 -15.13 -15.03
N ASP A 25 -9.68 -16.41 -14.82
CA ASP A 25 -9.90 -16.98 -13.47
C ASP A 25 -8.65 -16.90 -12.59
N VAL A 26 -7.47 -17.15 -13.17
CA VAL A 26 -6.18 -17.02 -12.47
C VAL A 26 -5.88 -15.56 -12.17
N ALA A 27 -6.19 -14.64 -13.08
CA ALA A 27 -6.01 -13.20 -12.85
C ALA A 27 -6.88 -12.70 -11.69
N GLN A 28 -8.16 -13.09 -11.68
CA GLN A 28 -9.09 -12.72 -10.61
C GLN A 28 -8.68 -13.29 -9.26
N THR A 29 -8.30 -14.58 -9.23
CA THR A 29 -7.80 -15.21 -8.01
C THR A 29 -6.51 -14.55 -7.52
N GLY A 30 -5.58 -14.24 -8.42
CA GLY A 30 -4.34 -13.55 -8.10
C GLY A 30 -4.59 -12.14 -7.55
N ALA A 31 -5.52 -11.38 -8.14
CA ALA A 31 -5.90 -10.05 -7.66
C ALA A 31 -6.52 -10.12 -6.26
N PHE A 32 -7.43 -11.09 -6.04
CA PHE A 32 -8.07 -11.30 -4.76
C PHE A 32 -7.07 -11.73 -3.67
N LEU A 33 -6.17 -12.67 -3.97
CA LEU A 33 -5.10 -13.09 -3.04
C LEU A 33 -4.13 -11.96 -2.74
N THR A 34 -3.74 -11.17 -3.74
CA THR A 34 -2.89 -9.99 -3.53
C THR A 34 -3.55 -9.00 -2.57
N TRP A 35 -4.83 -8.72 -2.78
CA TRP A 35 -5.60 -7.87 -1.88
C TRP A 35 -5.71 -8.46 -0.46
N LEU A 36 -5.97 -9.77 -0.32
CA LEU A 36 -5.99 -10.44 0.98
C LEU A 36 -4.64 -10.37 1.71
N VAL A 37 -3.53 -10.54 0.99
CA VAL A 37 -2.19 -10.39 1.55
C VAL A 37 -1.98 -8.97 2.06
N LEU A 38 -2.36 -7.96 1.27
CA LEU A 38 -2.30 -6.56 1.70
C LEU A 38 -3.20 -6.29 2.92
N LEU A 39 -4.36 -6.95 3.03
CA LEU A 39 -5.22 -6.84 4.22
C LEU A 39 -4.64 -7.55 5.45
N LEU A 40 -4.10 -8.76 5.30
CA LEU A 40 -3.54 -9.50 6.43
C LEU A 40 -2.33 -8.76 7.02
N PHE A 41 -1.56 -8.11 6.15
CA PHE A 41 -0.40 -7.30 6.52
C PHE A 41 -0.79 -5.97 7.21
N LEU A 42 -2.07 -5.62 7.26
CA LEU A 42 -2.55 -4.35 7.81
C LEU A 42 -2.59 -4.33 9.34
N ASP A 43 -3.05 -5.43 9.96
CA ASP A 43 -3.36 -5.45 11.40
C ASP A 43 -2.78 -6.67 12.11
N LEU A 44 -2.96 -7.90 11.60
CA LEU A 44 -2.50 -9.12 12.29
C LEU A 44 -0.97 -9.22 12.37
N ILE A 45 -0.28 -8.90 11.28
CA ILE A 45 1.18 -8.97 11.24
C ILE A 45 1.80 -7.81 12.02
N LEU A 46 1.26 -6.59 11.91
CA LEU A 46 1.75 -5.44 12.69
C LEU A 46 1.55 -5.65 14.19
N LEU A 47 0.36 -6.08 14.61
CA LEU A 47 0.09 -6.40 16.02
C LEU A 47 1.01 -7.52 16.52
N GLY A 48 1.20 -8.57 15.71
CA GLY A 48 2.09 -9.68 16.05
C GLY A 48 3.56 -9.26 16.20
N LEU A 49 4.03 -8.30 15.38
CA LEU A 49 5.39 -7.75 15.48
C LEU A 49 5.56 -6.84 16.69
N MET A 50 4.53 -6.04 17.03
CA MET A 50 4.54 -5.19 18.24
C MET A 50 4.57 -6.03 19.52
N ILE A 51 3.77 -7.10 19.59
CA ILE A 51 3.71 -8.00 20.78
C ILE A 51 5.04 -8.71 21.03
N ARG A 52 5.81 -9.00 19.98
CA ARG A 52 7.09 -9.70 20.12
C ARG A 52 8.21 -8.86 20.73
N GLU A 53 8.02 -7.56 20.99
CA GLU A 53 8.97 -6.61 21.62
C GLU A 53 10.41 -6.61 21.07
N ARG A 54 10.63 -7.14 19.85
CA ARG A 54 11.97 -7.32 19.28
C ARG A 54 12.35 -6.25 18.27
N LEU A 55 11.38 -5.47 17.77
CA LEU A 55 11.60 -4.47 16.73
C LEU A 55 11.28 -3.07 17.25
N PRO A 56 12.09 -2.05 16.90
CA PRO A 56 11.80 -0.68 17.26
C PRO A 56 10.53 -0.20 16.55
N LEU A 57 9.75 0.64 17.24
CA LEU A 57 8.47 1.13 16.77
C LEU A 57 8.60 1.86 15.42
N GLU A 58 9.69 2.60 15.19
CA GLU A 58 9.89 3.30 13.92
C GLU A 58 9.96 2.33 12.74
N LEU A 59 10.58 1.16 12.93
CA LEU A 59 10.72 0.15 11.89
C LEU A 59 9.38 -0.52 11.59
N ILE A 60 8.60 -0.81 12.63
CA ILE A 60 7.27 -1.42 12.49
C ILE A 60 6.36 -0.48 11.71
N VAL A 61 6.31 0.80 12.09
CA VAL A 61 5.51 1.82 11.41
C VAL A 61 6.02 2.07 9.99
N GLY A 62 7.35 2.13 9.80
CA GLY A 62 7.96 2.29 8.47
C GLY A 62 7.57 1.17 7.51
N ILE A 63 7.60 -0.08 7.96
CA ILE A 63 7.14 -1.24 7.17
C ILE A 63 5.63 -1.18 6.95
N ALA A 64 4.86 -0.74 7.94
CA ALA A 64 3.41 -0.61 7.84
C ALA A 64 2.99 0.35 6.71
N ILE A 65 3.60 1.52 6.63
CA ILE A 65 3.23 2.56 5.64
C ILE A 65 3.68 2.23 4.21
N VAL A 66 4.54 1.22 4.02
CA VAL A 66 4.83 0.65 2.68
C VAL A 66 3.60 -0.08 2.12
N ASN A 67 2.66 -0.53 2.95
CA ASN A 67 1.43 -1.09 2.43
C ASN A 67 0.49 0.04 1.97
N PRO A 68 0.07 0.09 0.68
CA PRO A 68 -0.80 1.16 0.16
C PRO A 68 -2.15 1.25 0.88
N LEU A 69 -2.70 0.13 1.37
CA LEU A 69 -3.94 0.14 2.15
C LEU A 69 -3.72 0.82 3.52
N GLN A 70 -2.59 0.56 4.17
CA GLN A 70 -2.30 1.11 5.50
C GLN A 70 -1.94 2.58 5.41
N CYS A 71 -1.17 2.95 4.38
CA CYS A 71 -0.88 4.33 4.06
C CYS A 71 -2.18 5.13 3.81
N PHE A 72 -3.11 4.57 3.04
CA PHE A 72 -4.43 5.17 2.83
C PHE A 72 -5.22 5.30 4.14
N ARG A 73 -5.32 4.23 4.95
CA ARG A 73 -6.08 4.22 6.21
C ARG A 73 -5.61 5.33 7.16
N THR A 74 -4.30 5.38 7.38
CA THR A 74 -3.69 6.36 8.29
C THR A 74 -3.80 7.78 7.74
N ALA A 75 -3.65 8.01 6.43
CA ALA A 75 -3.84 9.33 5.84
C ALA A 75 -5.31 9.79 5.89
N ALA A 76 -6.26 8.86 5.75
CA ALA A 76 -7.68 9.14 5.95
C ALA A 76 -7.94 9.57 7.40
N ILE A 77 -7.39 8.85 8.39
CA ILE A 77 -7.46 9.25 9.80
C ILE A 77 -6.89 10.65 10.00
N LEU A 78 -5.72 10.98 9.43
CA LEU A 78 -5.09 12.31 9.56
C LEU A 78 -5.95 13.47 9.02
N LEU A 79 -6.78 13.19 8.01
CA LEU A 79 -7.69 14.20 7.44
C LEU A 79 -8.80 14.57 8.42
N PHE A 80 -9.32 13.59 9.17
CA PHE A 80 -10.43 13.77 10.11
C PHE A 80 -9.97 14.05 11.54
N ASP A 81 -8.81 13.52 11.95
CA ASP A 81 -8.16 13.69 13.24
C ASP A 81 -6.69 14.10 13.04
N PRO A 82 -6.38 15.41 13.16
CA PRO A 82 -5.02 15.92 12.98
C PRO A 82 -3.99 15.34 13.94
N GLN A 83 -4.41 14.82 15.09
CA GLN A 83 -3.51 14.25 16.10
C GLN A 83 -3.41 12.72 16.00
N MET A 84 -4.20 12.08 15.12
CA MET A 84 -4.26 10.63 14.96
C MET A 84 -4.33 9.89 16.31
N VAL A 85 -5.16 10.36 17.24
CA VAL A 85 -5.21 9.86 18.62
C VAL A 85 -5.48 8.35 18.65
N VAL A 86 -6.24 7.86 17.67
CA VAL A 86 -6.57 6.44 17.48
C VAL A 86 -5.34 5.55 17.21
N LEU A 87 -4.26 6.10 16.65
CA LEU A 87 -3.01 5.37 16.40
C LEU A 87 -2.08 5.31 17.63
N GLY A 88 -2.34 6.10 18.67
CA GLY A 88 -1.49 6.15 19.87
C GLY A 88 -0.02 6.48 19.55
N PRO A 89 0.97 5.74 20.09
CA PRO A 89 2.39 6.03 19.90
C PRO A 89 2.86 6.05 18.43
N ALA A 90 2.18 5.30 17.56
CA ALA A 90 2.53 5.24 16.13
C ALA A 90 2.27 6.56 15.40
N ALA A 91 1.35 7.40 15.91
CA ALA A 91 1.07 8.72 15.34
C ALA A 91 2.30 9.64 15.42
N TYR A 92 3.01 9.63 16.56
CA TYR A 92 4.21 10.45 16.77
C TYR A 92 5.31 10.08 15.78
N VAL A 93 5.54 8.79 15.53
CA VAL A 93 6.54 8.35 14.54
C VAL A 93 6.25 8.91 13.15
N ILE A 94 4.98 8.92 12.73
CA ILE A 94 4.59 9.42 11.40
C ILE A 94 4.72 10.95 11.34
N LEU A 95 4.20 11.64 12.36
CA LEU A 95 4.14 13.10 12.40
C LEU A 95 5.51 13.73 12.65
N ASP A 96 6.37 13.12 13.45
CA ASP A 96 7.73 13.61 13.69
C ASP A 96 8.61 13.40 12.45
N ALA A 97 8.40 12.32 11.69
CA ALA A 97 9.19 12.02 10.50
C ALA A 97 8.80 12.87 9.28
N LEU A 98 7.50 13.05 9.02
CA LEU A 98 6.99 13.66 7.78
C LEU A 98 6.15 14.91 8.01
N GLY A 99 5.70 15.15 9.24
CA GLY A 99 4.67 16.14 9.54
C GLY A 99 3.33 15.81 8.90
N ARG A 100 2.32 16.63 9.22
CA ARG A 100 0.95 16.45 8.68
C ARG A 100 0.91 16.56 7.16
N SER A 101 1.45 17.65 6.62
CA SER A 101 1.40 17.93 5.18
C SER A 101 2.28 16.98 4.39
N GLY A 102 3.48 16.66 4.89
CA GLY A 102 4.39 15.72 4.23
C GLY A 102 3.80 14.32 4.17
N TYR A 103 3.12 13.87 5.24
CA TYR A 103 2.45 12.57 5.21
C TYR A 103 1.30 12.50 4.20
N LEU A 104 0.50 13.56 4.06
CA LEU A 104 -0.57 13.60 3.06
C LEU A 104 -0.03 13.56 1.63
N ILE A 105 1.08 14.27 1.36
CA ILE A 105 1.75 14.21 0.06
C ILE A 105 2.29 12.81 -0.20
N PHE A 106 2.97 12.22 0.79
CA PHE A 106 3.47 10.85 0.72
C PHE A 106 2.36 9.85 0.41
N ALA A 107 1.22 9.93 1.11
CA ALA A 107 0.09 9.03 0.94
C ALA A 107 -0.63 9.14 -0.40
N ILE A 108 -0.37 10.20 -1.17
CA ILE A 108 -0.83 10.33 -2.56
C ILE A 108 0.27 9.87 -3.52
N ALA A 109 1.49 10.36 -3.34
CA ALA A 109 2.61 10.10 -4.23
C ALA A 109 3.00 8.62 -4.25
N TYR A 110 3.08 7.98 -3.09
CA TYR A 110 3.51 6.59 -2.97
C TYR A 110 2.58 5.63 -3.73
N PRO A 111 1.24 5.61 -3.53
CA PRO A 111 0.35 4.73 -4.28
C PRO A 111 0.33 5.04 -5.80
N VAL A 112 0.44 6.32 -6.18
CA VAL A 112 0.49 6.69 -7.61
C VAL A 112 1.75 6.16 -8.28
N VAL A 113 2.91 6.29 -7.63
CA VAL A 113 4.18 5.74 -8.12
C VAL A 113 4.09 4.21 -8.21
N LEU A 114 3.58 3.55 -7.17
CA LEU A 114 3.40 2.09 -7.15
C LEU A 114 2.51 1.61 -8.30
N GLY A 115 1.35 2.25 -8.52
CA GLY A 115 0.44 1.92 -9.61
C GLY A 115 1.08 2.14 -10.98
N THR A 116 1.76 3.27 -11.16
CA THR A 116 2.42 3.61 -12.44
C THR A 116 3.56 2.65 -12.76
N LEU A 117 4.38 2.29 -11.78
CA LEU A 117 5.44 1.29 -11.94
C LEU A 117 4.85 -0.08 -12.27
N SER A 118 3.82 -0.51 -11.54
CA SER A 118 3.17 -1.81 -11.77
C SER A 118 2.55 -1.88 -13.17
N ALA A 119 1.85 -0.82 -13.60
CA ALA A 119 1.29 -0.71 -14.93
C ALA A 119 2.38 -0.69 -16.02
N GLY A 120 3.47 0.06 -15.81
CA GLY A 120 4.60 0.12 -16.74
C GLY A 120 5.30 -1.23 -16.90
N PHE A 121 5.51 -1.95 -15.80
CA PHE A 121 6.05 -3.32 -15.82
C PHE A 121 5.10 -4.29 -16.54
N GLY A 122 3.80 -4.23 -16.24
CA GLY A 122 2.79 -5.04 -16.93
C GLY A 122 2.80 -4.78 -18.43
N TYR A 123 2.80 -3.51 -18.84
CA TYR A 123 2.89 -3.11 -20.25
C TYR A 123 4.17 -3.62 -20.92
N HIS A 124 5.32 -3.54 -20.25
CA HIS A 124 6.56 -4.04 -20.81
C HIS A 124 6.51 -5.58 -20.99
N LEU A 125 5.98 -6.30 -20.02
CA LEU A 125 5.87 -7.76 -20.10
C LEU A 125 4.92 -8.19 -21.22
N PHE A 126 3.77 -7.53 -21.33
CA PHE A 126 2.80 -7.75 -22.40
C PHE A 126 3.43 -7.61 -23.79
N ARG A 127 4.19 -6.53 -24.02
CA ARG A 127 4.90 -6.31 -25.29
C ARG A 127 5.95 -7.36 -25.64
N ARG A 128 6.52 -8.06 -24.66
CA ARG A 128 7.52 -9.12 -24.89
C ARG A 128 6.87 -10.48 -25.19
N GLY A 129 5.66 -10.73 -24.69
CA GLY A 129 4.92 -11.97 -24.93
C GLY A 129 4.31 -12.08 -26.34
N ASP A 130 4.11 -10.94 -27.00
CA ASP A 130 3.47 -10.85 -28.33
C ASP A 130 4.46 -10.98 -29.52
N LEU A 131 5.75 -11.19 -29.29
CA LEU A 131 6.73 -11.43 -30.37
C LEU A 131 6.83 -12.95 -30.63
N PRO A 132 6.35 -13.45 -31.80
CA PRO A 132 6.50 -14.85 -32.19
C PRO A 132 7.96 -15.24 -32.48
#